data_AF-A0AAV4RHN9-F1
#
_entry.id   AF-A0AAV4RHN9-F1
#
_cell.length_a   1.000
_cell.length_b   1.000
_cell.length_c   1.000
_cell.angle_alpha   90.00
_cell.angle_beta   90.00
_cell.angle_gamma   90.00
#
_symmetry.space_group_name_H-M   'P 1'
#
loop_
_entity.id
_entity.type
_entity.pdbx_description
1 polymer ?
#
loop_
_entity_poly.entity_id
_entity_poly.type
_entity_poly.pdbx_seq_one_letter_code
_entity_poly.pdbx_strand_id
1 'polypeptide(L)'
;MALDPSSCYTYNQTDLKECRSKDKYCLKYLNEGIVVRDCVYECTPGVHELSEFFCCEEDGCNTAPTPKRPEWTIFLMGIVHLVLWMRYLT
;
A
#
# COMPACT_ATOMS: atom_id res chain seq x y z
N MET A 1 -3.95 16.49 -27.17
CA MET A 1 -3.12 16.69 -25.97
C MET A 1 -2.55 15.32 -25.63
N ALA A 2 -1.24 15.12 -25.81
CA ALA A 2 -0.60 13.96 -25.21
C ALA A 2 -0.65 14.21 -23.70
N LEU A 3 -1.22 13.29 -22.94
CA LEU A 3 -1.06 13.33 -21.49
C LEU A 3 0.42 13.07 -21.24
N ASP A 4 1.12 14.02 -20.64
CA ASP A 4 2.49 13.79 -20.18
C ASP A 4 2.48 12.55 -19.26
N PRO A 5 3.45 11.63 -19.38
CA PRO A 5 3.52 10.46 -18.53
C PRO A 5 3.66 10.88 -17.06
N SER A 6 2.93 10.22 -16.16
CA SER A 6 3.05 10.48 -14.73
C SER A 6 4.47 10.24 -14.23
N SER A 7 4.88 11.00 -13.21
CA SER A 7 6.20 10.90 -12.60
C SER A 7 6.11 10.28 -11.21
N CYS A 8 6.60 9.05 -11.05
CA CYS A 8 6.52 8.30 -9.79
C CYS A 8 7.88 8.18 -9.11
N TYR A 9 7.91 7.94 -7.79
CA TYR A 9 9.13 7.51 -7.13
C TYR A 9 9.39 6.03 -7.42
N THR A 10 10.66 5.65 -7.56
CA THR A 10 11.10 4.26 -7.71
C THR A 10 11.91 3.81 -6.49
N TYR A 11 12.04 2.49 -6.30
CA TYR A 11 12.78 1.91 -5.17
C TYR A 11 14.18 2.50 -5.02
N ASN A 12 14.51 2.94 -3.79
CA ASN A 12 15.81 3.49 -3.41
C ASN A 12 16.25 4.78 -4.16
N GLN A 13 15.33 5.47 -4.83
CA GLN A 13 15.61 6.75 -5.49
C GLN A 13 15.02 7.92 -4.71
N THR A 14 15.78 9.01 -4.61
CA THR A 14 15.32 10.30 -4.05
C THR A 14 14.58 11.16 -5.07
N ASP A 15 14.71 10.83 -6.35
CA ASP A 15 14.21 11.65 -7.45
C ASP A 15 12.98 10.99 -8.08
N LEU A 16 12.05 11.84 -8.56
CA LEU A 16 10.94 11.38 -9.39
C LEU A 16 11.48 10.86 -10.72
N LYS A 17 10.97 9.72 -11.16
CA LYS A 17 11.21 9.21 -12.50
C LYS A 17 9.96 9.33 -13.34
N GLU A 18 10.16 9.87 -14.53
CA GLU A 18 9.17 9.87 -15.59
C GLU A 18 8.84 8.42 -15.96
N CYS A 19 7.57 8.05 -15.86
CA CYS A 19 7.11 6.72 -16.22
C CYS A 19 7.13 6.52 -17.74
N ARG A 20 6.98 5.27 -18.19
CA ARG A 20 6.83 5.04 -19.64
C ARG A 20 5.49 5.63 -20.08
N SER A 21 5.42 6.04 -21.34
CA SER A 21 4.20 6.61 -21.94
C SER A 21 2.95 5.71 -21.91
N LYS A 22 3.10 4.42 -21.56
CA LYS A 22 1.98 3.50 -21.34
C LYS A 22 1.56 3.42 -19.88
N ASP A 23 2.45 3.67 -18.95
CA ASP A 23 2.18 3.53 -17.53
C ASP A 23 1.23 4.65 -17.09
N LYS A 24 0.30 4.33 -16.19
CA LYS A 24 -0.74 5.25 -15.75
C LYS A 24 -0.73 5.46 -14.24
N TYR A 25 -0.23 4.49 -13.49
CA TYR A 25 -0.32 4.46 -12.05
C TYR A 25 1.05 4.39 -11.41
N CYS A 26 1.21 5.12 -10.31
CA CYS A 26 2.24 4.89 -9.33
C CYS A 26 1.79 3.78 -8.37
N LEU A 27 2.59 2.72 -8.31
CA LEU A 27 2.43 1.61 -7.37
C LEU A 27 3.31 1.82 -6.14
N LYS A 28 2.78 1.42 -4.98
CA LYS A 28 3.54 1.19 -3.74
C LYS A 28 3.04 -0.07 -3.06
N TYR A 29 3.96 -0.91 -2.61
CA TYR A 29 3.62 -2.04 -1.74
C TYR A 29 4.75 -2.39 -0.78
N LEU A 30 4.43 -3.16 0.26
CA LEU A 30 5.41 -3.71 1.19
C LEU A 30 5.72 -5.16 0.83
N ASN A 31 6.99 -5.47 0.60
CA ASN A 31 7.46 -6.83 0.35
C ASN A 31 8.57 -7.18 1.35
N GLU A 32 8.36 -8.18 2.19
CA GLU A 32 9.37 -8.64 3.18
C GLU A 32 9.95 -7.51 4.05
N GLY A 33 9.14 -6.51 4.41
CA GLY A 33 9.57 -5.34 5.20
C GLY A 33 10.21 -4.21 4.38
N ILE A 34 10.39 -4.41 3.08
CA ILE A 34 10.92 -3.42 2.15
C ILE A 34 9.76 -2.70 1.45
N VAL A 35 9.81 -1.37 1.40
CA VAL A 35 8.85 -0.57 0.62
C VAL A 35 9.30 -0.56 -0.83
N VAL A 36 8.49 -1.15 -1.71
CA VAL A 36 8.70 -1.12 -3.17
C VAL A 36 7.81 -0.04 -3.78
N ARG A 37 8.34 0.67 -4.76
CA ARG A 37 7.66 1.72 -5.52
C ARG A 37 7.96 1.58 -7.00
N ASP A 38 6.96 1.70 -7.86
CA ASP A 38 7.11 1.51 -9.30
C ASP A 38 6.06 2.27 -10.14
N CYS A 39 6.29 2.37 -11.44
CA CYS A 39 5.33 2.79 -12.47
C CYS A 39 4.67 1.57 -13.10
N VAL A 40 3.34 1.54 -13.22
CA VAL A 40 2.63 0.40 -13.82
C VAL A 40 1.49 0.82 -14.75
N TYR A 41 1.22 0.00 -15.76
CA TYR A 41 0.10 0.16 -16.69
C TYR A 41 -1.27 -0.10 -16.03
N GLU A 42 -1.34 -1.14 -15.22
CA GLU A 42 -2.53 -1.54 -14.48
C GLU A 42 -2.17 -1.70 -13.01
N CYS A 43 -3.04 -1.21 -12.13
CA CYS A 43 -2.86 -1.28 -10.68
C CYS A 43 -4.22 -1.50 -10.02
N THR A 44 -4.31 -2.48 -9.13
CA THR A 44 -5.52 -2.73 -8.34
C THR A 44 -5.17 -2.57 -6.87
N PRO A 45 -5.73 -1.57 -6.17
CA PRO A 45 -5.46 -1.39 -4.75
C PRO A 45 -6.10 -2.54 -3.96
N GLY A 46 -5.39 -3.03 -2.94
CA GLY A 46 -5.88 -4.14 -2.14
C GLY A 46 -4.79 -4.89 -1.40
N VAL A 47 -5.16 -5.99 -0.76
CA VAL A 47 -4.21 -6.90 -0.11
C VAL A 47 -4.10 -8.15 -0.97
N HIS A 48 -2.91 -8.40 -1.50
CA HIS A 48 -2.59 -9.63 -2.22
C HIS A 48 -1.51 -10.39 -1.44
N GLU A 49 -1.82 -11.64 -1.09
CA GLU A 49 -1.01 -12.48 -0.20
C GLU A 49 -0.71 -11.80 1.15
N LEU A 50 0.51 -11.26 1.31
CA LEU A 50 1.00 -10.59 2.51
C LEU A 50 1.38 -9.12 2.25
N SER A 51 1.06 -8.61 1.07
CA SER A 51 1.44 -7.28 0.61
C SER A 51 0.20 -6.40 0.40
N GLU A 52 0.25 -5.18 0.91
CA GLU A 52 -0.76 -4.16 0.66
C GLU A 52 -0.32 -3.29 -0.52
N PHE A 53 -1.13 -3.27 -1.57
CA PHE A 53 -0.92 -2.55 -2.81
C PHE A 53 -1.67 -1.21 -2.77
N PHE A 54 -0.94 -0.12 -2.93
CA PHE A 54 -1.43 1.24 -3.06
C PHE A 54 -1.17 1.74 -4.48
N CYS A 55 -2.21 2.31 -5.10
CA CYS A 55 -2.22 2.76 -6.48
C CYS A 55 -2.74 4.20 -6.52
N CYS A 56 -2.10 5.06 -7.31
CA CYS A 56 -2.50 6.45 -7.51
C CYS A 56 -1.96 6.98 -8.84
N GLU A 57 -2.54 8.06 -9.38
CA GLU A 57 -2.19 8.58 -10.72
C GLU A 57 -1.41 9.90 -10.68
N GLU A 58 -1.41 10.58 -9.54
CA GLU A 58 -0.78 11.89 -9.35
C GLU A 58 0.75 11.77 -9.24
N ASP A 59 1.47 12.78 -9.74
CA ASP A 59 2.93 12.78 -9.65
C ASP A 59 3.42 12.66 -8.20
N GLY A 60 4.29 11.68 -7.95
CA GLY A 60 4.92 11.46 -6.65
C GLY A 60 4.01 10.91 -5.55
N CYS A 61 2.76 10.54 -5.86
CA CYS A 61 1.76 10.12 -4.87
C CYS A 61 2.14 8.85 -4.09
N ASN A 62 2.99 7.99 -4.65
CA ASN A 62 3.48 6.75 -4.02
C ASN A 62 4.52 6.99 -2.89
N THR A 63 4.71 8.22 -2.45
CA THR A 63 5.45 8.56 -1.22
C THR A 63 4.59 8.56 0.03
N ALA A 64 3.26 8.70 -0.11
CA ALA A 64 2.34 8.77 1.02
C ALA A 64 2.58 7.60 1.99
N PRO A 65 2.61 7.83 3.32
CA PRO A 65 2.86 6.77 4.29
C PRO A 65 1.84 5.64 4.11
N THR A 66 2.30 4.38 4.18
CA THR A 66 1.40 3.22 4.10
C THR A 66 0.56 3.24 5.37
N PRO A 67 -0.77 3.08 5.31
CA PRO A 67 -1.58 2.99 6.51
C PRO A 67 -1.12 1.79 7.33
N LYS A 68 -0.37 2.03 8.41
CA LYS A 68 -0.03 0.94 9.33
C LYS A 68 -1.31 0.56 10.06
N ARG A 69 -1.81 -0.67 9.88
CA ARG A 69 -2.82 -1.21 10.80
C ARG A 69 -2.21 -1.20 12.20
N PRO A 70 -2.80 -0.49 13.19
CA PRO A 70 -2.26 -0.50 14.53
C PRO A 70 -2.36 -1.93 15.09
N GLU A 71 -1.24 -2.48 15.57
CA GLU A 71 -1.18 -3.85 16.11
C GLU A 71 -2.19 -4.07 17.25
N TRP A 72 -2.55 -3.01 17.98
CA TRP A 72 -3.52 -3.04 19.07
C TRP A 72 -4.93 -3.45 18.64
N THR A 73 -5.29 -3.27 17.37
CA THR A 73 -6.60 -3.72 16.87
C THR A 73 -6.76 -5.25 16.98
N ILE A 74 -5.69 -6.01 16.75
CA ILE A 74 -5.69 -7.48 16.85
C ILE A 74 -5.79 -7.90 18.32
N PHE A 75 -5.02 -7.25 19.21
CA PHE A 75 -5.06 -7.50 20.64
C PHE A 75 -6.45 -7.24 21.24
N LEU A 76 -7.09 -6.11 20.88
CA LEU A 76 -8.43 -5.77 21.37
C LEU A 76 -9.47 -6.79 20.92
N MET A 77 -9.43 -7.23 19.66
CA MET A 77 -10.33 -8.27 19.14
C MET A 77 -10.15 -9.61 19.86
N GLY A 78 -8.91 -9.97 20.19
CA GLY A 78 -8.58 -11.16 20.98
C GLY A 78 -9.11 -11.09 22.41
N ILE A 79 -8.94 -9.95 23.10
CA ILE A 79 -9.46 -9.74 24.46
C ILE A 79 -11.00 -9.82 24.48
N VAL A 80 -11.67 -9.18 23.51
CA VAL A 80 -13.14 -9.22 23.41
C VAL A 80 -13.64 -10.65 23.22
N HIS A 81 -13.01 -11.43 22.34
CA HIS A 81 -13.36 -12.85 22.16
C HIS A 81 -13.16 -13.66 23.45
N LEU A 82 -12.05 -13.45 24.16
CA LEU A 82 -11.75 -14.14 25.42
C LEU A 82 -12.80 -13.82 26.50
N VAL A 83 -13.16 -12.55 26.64
CA VAL A 83 -14.18 -12.10 27.61
C VAL A 83 -15.56 -12.69 27.27
N LEU A 84 -15.96 -12.68 26.00
CA LEU A 84 -17.24 -13.26 25.57
C LEU A 84 -17.26 -14.78 25.79
N TRP A 85 -16.15 -15.47 25.51
CA TRP A 85 -16.03 -16.91 25.74
C TRP A 85 -16.09 -17.27 27.23
N MET A 86 -15.40 -16.51 28.09
CA MET A 86 -15.47 -16.68 29.54
C MET A 86 -16.89 -16.45 30.06
N ARG A 87 -17.62 -15.46 29.54
CA ARG A 87 -19.02 -15.20 29.87
C ARG A 87 -19.98 -16.29 29.40
N TYR A 88 -19.66 -17.02 28.33
CA TYR A 88 -20.46 -18.14 27.85
C TYR A 88 -20.28 -19.41 28.69
N LEU A 89 -19.11 -19.57 29.31
CA LEU A 89 -18.75 -20.72 30.15
C LEU A 89 -19.18 -20.59 31.63
N THR A 90 -19.69 -19.42 32.03
CA THR A 90 -20.17 -19.13 33.39
C THR A 90 -21.69 -19.04 33.41
#